data_AF-A0A243BER8-F1
#
_entry.id   AF-A0A243BER8-F1
#
_cell.length_a   1.000
_cell.length_b   1.000
_cell.length_c   1.000
_cell.angle_alpha   90.00
_cell.angle_beta   90.00
_cell.angle_gamma   90.00
#
_symmetry.space_group_name_H-M   'P 1'
#
loop_
_entity.id
_entity.type
_entity.pdbx_description
1 polymer ?
#
loop_
_entity_poly.entity_id
_entity_poly.type
_entity_poly.pdbx_seq_one_letter_code
_entity_poly.pdbx_strand_id
1 'polypeptide(L)'
;MKVECNRLFDLVLPGDFAFANELHNCMVTCIHNMFNAGSLDEANHWEKELNRCAKEFKSLRNEKEDHDVSKSYRVVVKSLQGQGINAPVVSRRK
;
A
#
# COMPACT_ATOMS: atom_id res chain seq x y z
N MET A 1 -2.75 -3.64 20.67
CA MET A 1 -4.18 -3.49 20.30
C MET A 1 -4.31 -3.91 18.85
N LYS A 2 -5.03 -4.99 18.52
CA LYS A 2 -5.29 -5.37 17.13
C LYS A 2 -6.56 -4.67 16.68
N VAL A 3 -6.46 -3.74 15.74
CA VAL A 3 -7.61 -3.00 15.21
C VAL A 3 -7.75 -3.36 13.73
N GLU A 4 -8.89 -3.89 13.35
CA GLU A 4 -9.23 -4.08 11.94
C GLU A 4 -9.54 -2.70 11.33
N CYS A 5 -8.71 -2.28 10.38
CA CYS A 5 -8.90 -1.00 9.71
C CYS A 5 -9.74 -1.21 8.43
N ASN A 6 -11.05 -0.95 8.54
CA ASN A 6 -12.01 -1.13 7.43
C ASN A 6 -11.66 -0.37 6.14
N ARG A 7 -10.77 0.63 6.22
CA ARG A 7 -10.33 1.43 5.07
C ARG A 7 -9.22 0.79 4.25
N LEU A 8 -8.60 -0.30 4.71
CA LEU A 8 -7.52 -0.94 3.97
C LEU A 8 -7.96 -1.47 2.60
N PHE A 9 -9.24 -1.85 2.45
CA PHE A 9 -9.81 -2.28 1.17
C PHE A 9 -9.71 -1.21 0.07
N ASP A 10 -9.73 0.07 0.45
CA ASP A 10 -9.60 1.18 -0.50
C ASP A 10 -8.14 1.52 -0.82
N LEU A 11 -7.19 1.04 0.00
CA LEU A 11 -5.80 1.50 0.00
C LEU A 11 -4.81 0.50 -0.60
N VAL A 12 -5.12 -0.79 -0.56
CA VAL A 12 -4.23 -1.87 -1.03
C VAL A 12 -4.97 -2.85 -1.94
N LEU A 13 -4.24 -3.73 -2.64
CA LEU A 13 -4.87 -4.79 -3.41
C LEU A 13 -5.50 -5.84 -2.48
N PRO A 14 -6.56 -6.56 -2.91
CA PRO A 14 -7.20 -7.58 -2.10
C PRO A 14 -6.24 -8.67 -1.59
N GLY A 15 -5.21 -9.02 -2.36
CA GLY A 15 -4.21 -10.02 -2.00
C GLY A 15 -3.28 -9.59 -0.85
N ASP A 16 -3.14 -8.28 -0.63
CA ASP A 16 -2.19 -7.72 0.34
C ASP A 16 -2.85 -7.35 1.67
N PHE A 17 -4.17 -7.59 1.80
CA PHE A 17 -4.94 -7.10 2.94
C PHE A 17 -4.42 -7.58 4.29
N ALA A 18 -4.09 -8.88 4.40
CA ALA A 18 -3.57 -9.47 5.63
C ALA A 18 -2.26 -8.79 6.06
N PHE A 19 -1.33 -8.65 5.12
CA PHE A 19 -0.04 -8.01 5.37
C PHE A 19 -0.18 -6.51 5.65
N ALA A 20 -1.04 -5.81 4.93
CA ALA A 20 -1.36 -4.41 5.18
C ALA A 20 -1.94 -4.19 6.59
N ASN A 21 -2.75 -5.12 7.07
CA ASN A 21 -3.29 -5.08 8.43
C ASN A 21 -2.21 -5.36 9.50
N GLU A 22 -1.27 -6.27 9.23
CA GLU A 22 -0.10 -6.49 10.09
C GLU A 22 0.76 -5.22 10.19
N LEU A 23 1.06 -4.59 9.06
CA LEU A 23 1.81 -3.32 9.01
C LEU A 23 1.09 -2.19 9.74
N HIS A 24 -0.24 -2.08 9.58
CA HIS A 24 -1.04 -1.12 10.34
C HIS A 24 -0.92 -1.36 11.86
N ASN A 25 -1.08 -2.60 12.31
CA ASN A 25 -0.94 -2.95 13.73
C ASN A 25 0.50 -2.72 14.23
N CYS A 26 1.52 -2.97 13.41
CA CYS A 26 2.90 -2.62 13.70
C CYS A 26 3.03 -1.11 13.96
N MET A 27 2.56 -0.26 13.03
CA MET A 27 2.65 1.20 13.16
C MET A 27 1.96 1.70 14.44
N VAL A 28 0.74 1.24 14.71
CA VAL A 28 0.01 1.59 15.94
C VAL A 28 0.77 1.18 17.20
N THR A 29 1.36 -0.03 17.20
CA THR A 29 2.15 -0.54 18.33
C THR A 29 3.43 0.28 18.52
N CYS A 30 4.15 0.60 17.45
CA CYS A 30 5.36 1.42 17.52
C CYS A 30 5.06 2.82 18.08
N ILE A 31 3.98 3.47 17.62
CA ILE A 31 3.56 4.77 18.14
C ILE A 31 3.24 4.67 19.63
N HIS A 32 2.46 3.66 20.02
CA HIS A 32 2.12 3.44 21.43
C HIS A 32 3.36 3.26 22.30
N ASN A 33 4.31 2.42 21.88
CA ASN A 33 5.52 2.16 22.65
C ASN A 33 6.46 3.37 22.67
N MET A 34 6.54 4.14 21.58
CA MET A 34 7.33 5.37 21.53
C MET A 34 6.85 6.41 22.56
N PHE A 35 5.54 6.56 22.72
CA PHE A 35 4.96 7.45 23.76
C PHE A 35 5.16 6.94 25.19
N ASN A 36 5.34 5.63 25.38
CA ASN A 36 5.57 5.00 26.69
C ASN A 36 7.04 4.70 26.96
N ALA A 37 7.96 5.13 26.08
CA ALA A 37 9.37 4.82 26.19
C ALA A 37 9.96 5.44 27.47
N GLY A 38 10.72 4.64 28.21
CA GLY A 38 11.41 5.09 29.43
C GLY A 38 12.70 5.87 29.13
N SER A 39 13.15 5.86 27.88
CA SER A 39 14.38 6.51 27.45
C SER A 39 14.32 6.97 25.99
N LEU A 40 15.23 7.87 25.62
CA LEU A 40 15.39 8.32 24.24
C LEU A 40 15.82 7.19 23.31
N ASP A 41 16.69 6.28 23.76
CA ASP A 41 17.15 5.15 22.94
C ASP A 41 16.02 4.18 22.62
N GLU A 42 15.12 3.94 23.58
CA GLU A 42 13.92 3.15 23.36
C GLU A 42 12.95 3.84 22.39
N ALA A 43 12.74 5.16 22.54
CA ALA A 43 11.94 5.93 21.59
C ALA A 43 12.52 5.86 20.17
N ASN A 44 13.85 6.01 20.02
CA ASN A 44 14.57 5.91 18.75
C ASN A 44 14.45 4.51 18.11
N HIS A 45 14.41 3.46 18.92
CA HIS A 45 14.18 2.10 18.42
C HIS A 45 12.77 1.98 17.80
N TRP A 46 11.74 2.43 18.52
CA TRP A 46 10.37 2.38 18.02
C TRP A 46 10.14 3.29 16.81
N GLU A 47 10.83 4.43 16.71
CA GLU A 47 10.80 5.29 15.52
C GLU A 47 11.37 4.57 14.29
N LYS A 48 12.48 3.84 14.42
CA LYS A 48 13.06 3.05 13.31
C LYS A 48 12.09 1.97 12.83
N GLU A 49 11.45 1.27 13.76
CA GLU A 49 10.47 0.23 13.44
C GLU A 49 9.21 0.82 12.78
N LEU A 50 8.74 1.97 13.27
CA LEU A 50 7.63 2.72 12.66
C LEU A 50 7.96 3.09 11.21
N ASN A 51 9.16 3.63 10.96
CA ASN A 51 9.61 4.00 9.63
C ASN A 51 9.70 2.80 8.68
N ARG A 52 10.13 1.63 9.17
CA ARG A 52 10.11 0.39 8.38
C ARG A 52 8.68 0.03 7.97
N CYS A 53 7.77 -0.10 8.94
CA CYS A 53 6.39 -0.50 8.68
C CYS A 53 5.66 0.49 7.76
N ALA A 54 5.90 1.79 7.93
CA ALA A 54 5.34 2.82 7.05
C ALA A 54 5.87 2.74 5.61
N LYS A 55 7.16 2.45 5.43
CA LYS A 55 7.77 2.30 4.11
C LYS A 55 7.22 1.08 3.37
N GLU A 56 7.11 -0.05 4.04
CA GLU A 56 6.52 -1.27 3.46
C GLU A 56 5.05 -1.06 3.08
N PHE A 57 4.28 -0.41 3.95
CA PHE A 57 2.88 -0.10 3.67
C PHE A 57 2.73 0.84 2.47
N LYS A 58 3.63 1.83 2.34
CA LYS A 58 3.65 2.73 1.18
C LYS A 58 3.90 1.98 -0.12
N SER A 59 4.76 0.96 -0.12
CA SER A 59 4.99 0.12 -1.32
C SER A 59 3.70 -0.56 -1.78
N LEU A 60 2.90 -1.13 -0.86
CA LEU A 60 1.61 -1.75 -1.19
C LEU A 60 0.63 -0.75 -1.83
N ARG A 61 0.62 0.50 -1.33
CA ARG A 61 -0.20 1.57 -1.90
C ARG A 61 0.22 1.93 -3.32
N ASN A 62 1.53 2.03 -3.56
CA ASN A 62 2.05 2.32 -4.89
C ASN A 62 1.69 1.19 -5.88
N GLU A 63 1.77 -0.07 -5.45
CA GLU A 63 1.38 -1.23 -6.27
C GLU A 63 -0.11 -1.21 -6.62
N LYS A 64 -0.98 -0.81 -5.66
CA LYS A 64 -2.41 -0.59 -5.91
C LYS A 64 -2.65 0.50 -6.95
N GLU A 65 -1.95 1.63 -6.82
CA GLU A 65 -2.04 2.76 -7.75
C GLU A 65 -1.61 2.36 -9.16
N ASP A 66 -0.44 1.72 -9.29
CA ASP A 66 0.08 1.20 -10.57
C ASP A 66 -0.90 0.22 -11.23
N HIS A 67 -1.48 -0.68 -10.44
CA HIS A 67 -2.47 -1.64 -10.91
C HIS A 67 -3.76 -0.94 -11.40
N ASP A 68 -4.26 0.07 -10.69
CA ASP A 68 -5.44 0.82 -11.09
C ASP A 68 -5.22 1.64 -12.36
N VAL A 69 -4.06 2.29 -12.48
CA VAL A 69 -3.64 2.99 -13.71
C VAL A 69 -3.56 2.00 -14.88
N SER A 70 -2.97 0.82 -14.67
CA SER A 70 -2.89 -0.22 -15.69
C SER A 70 -4.27 -0.72 -16.14
N LYS A 71 -5.20 -0.93 -15.19
CA LYS A 71 -6.58 -1.28 -15.50
C LYS A 71 -7.28 -0.19 -16.31
N SER A 72 -7.15 1.06 -15.89
CA SER A 72 -7.73 2.21 -16.60
C SER A 72 -7.23 2.27 -18.05
N TYR A 73 -5.92 2.16 -18.25
CA TYR A 73 -5.32 2.14 -19.59
C TYR A 73 -5.84 0.98 -20.44
N ARG A 74 -5.93 -0.24 -19.88
CA ARG A 74 -6.49 -1.41 -20.59
C ARG A 74 -7.95 -1.20 -20.98
N VAL A 75 -8.75 -0.55 -20.14
CA VAL A 75 -10.15 -0.23 -20.47
C VAL A 75 -10.22 0.72 -21.66
N VAL A 76 -9.41 1.78 -21.66
CA VAL A 76 -9.35 2.76 -22.77
C VAL A 76 -8.95 2.08 -24.08
N VAL A 77 -7.92 1.22 -24.06
CA VAL A 77 -7.49 0.50 -25.27
C VAL A 77 -8.59 -0.42 -25.78
N LYS A 78 -9.27 -1.16 -24.89
CA LYS A 78 -10.40 -2.02 -25.29
C LYS A 78 -11.56 -1.22 -25.90
N SER A 79 -11.86 -0.03 -25.38
CA SER A 79 -12.92 0.80 -25.96
C SER A 79 -12.55 1.31 -27.36
N LEU A 80 -11.29 1.67 -27.59
CA LEU A 80 -10.81 2.11 -28.91
C LEU A 80 -10.84 0.96 -29.93
N GLN A 81 -10.42 -0.24 -29.53
CA GLN A 81 -10.49 -1.44 -30.37
C GLN A 81 -11.95 -1.79 -30.73
N GLY A 82 -12.89 -1.63 -29.78
CA GLY A 82 -14.32 -1.81 -30.04
C GLY A 82 -14.91 -0.80 -31.03
N GLN A 83 -14.28 0.38 -31.18
CA GLN A 83 -14.63 1.39 -32.18
C GLN A 83 -13.90 1.19 -33.52
N GLY A 84 -13.16 0.08 -33.68
CA GLY A 84 -12.38 -0.22 -34.89
C GLY A 84 -11.07 0.58 -35.00
N ILE A 85 -10.68 1.30 -33.95
CA ILE A 85 -9.42 2.05 -33.91
C ILE A 85 -8.31 1.10 -33.49
N ASN A 86 -7.26 1.01 -34.32
CA ASN A 86 -6.10 0.15 -34.05
C ASN A 86 -5.22 0.77 -32.94
N ALA A 87 -5.58 0.50 -31.69
CA ALA A 87 -4.80 0.88 -30.51
C ALA A 87 -4.01 -0.34 -30.00
N PRO A 88 -2.67 -0.37 -30.14
CA PRO A 88 -1.84 -1.44 -29.59
C PRO A 88 -1.75 -1.30 -28.06
N VAL A 89 -1.92 -2.42 -27.34
CA VAL A 89 -1.63 -2.47 -25.90
C VAL A 89 -0.11 -2.45 -25.74
N VAL A 90 0.46 -1.27 -25.52
CA VAL A 90 1.89 -1.16 -25.22
C VAL A 90 2.09 -1.53 -23.76
N SER A 91 2.50 -2.78 -23.50
CA SER A 91 3.01 -3.16 -22.19
C SER A 91 4.39 -2.53 -22.00
N ARG A 92 4.51 -1.57 -21.08
CA ARG A 92 5.82 -1.09 -20.64
C ARG A 92 6.53 -2.28 -19.97
N ARG A 93 7.53 -2.87 -20.63
CA ARG A 93 8.45 -3.81 -19.98
C ARG A 93 9.24 -3.00 -18.94
N LYS A 94 9.23 -3.47 -17.69
CA LYS A 94 10.13 -2.97 -16.63
C LYS A 94 11.58 -3.20 -17.06
#